data_AF-A0A2S9WT78-F1
#
_entry.id   AF-A0A2S9WT78-F1
#
_cell.length_a   1.000
_cell.length_b   1.000
_cell.length_c   1.000
_cell.angle_alpha   90.00
_cell.angle_beta   90.00
_cell.angle_gamma   90.00
#
_symmetry.space_group_name_H-M   'P 1'
#
loop_
_entity.id
_entity.type
_entity.pdbx_description
1 polymer ?
#
loop_
_entity_poly.entity_id
_entity_poly.type
_entity_poly.pdbx_seq_one_letter_code
_entity_poly.pdbx_strand_id
1 'polypeptide(L)'
;MRSITKVVLACIVLISSIAFAQEDESRLAIQIPDRVFAADIYLQRAFPSGDNFVGNGLASGTGFGIRLQSDVYKNIYVGGALTQDYFDVKDVQEIGQFDRATKFNAYLFAGYDYVLNDDWNFTADLGYGYSQNKNKQGFEQGGGTFRDTGNLLRLTTSTEYALSNGISVYLSPSYEKVFYKIETAPALGDHFNVGNYFNLAIGFRFNVRDYNSMDSTTSYDQEIMELQSRDRDDLSIKEKRKLYFLKKKAARKARREHRNNN
;
A
#
# COMPACT_ATOMS: atom_id res chain seq x y z
N MET A 1 -16.83 -26.36 0.84
CA MET A 1 -15.54 -26.10 0.15
C MET A 1 -15.65 -25.99 -1.38
N ARG A 2 -16.45 -26.80 -2.09
CA ARG A 2 -16.55 -26.76 -3.58
C ARG A 2 -17.15 -25.47 -4.20
N SER A 3 -17.89 -24.65 -3.45
CA SER A 3 -18.49 -23.41 -3.99
C SER A 3 -17.51 -22.24 -4.01
N ILE A 4 -16.67 -22.10 -2.98
CA ILE A 4 -15.68 -21.02 -2.86
C ILE A 4 -14.63 -21.13 -3.97
N THR A 5 -14.19 -22.35 -4.30
CA THR A 5 -13.24 -22.59 -5.40
C THR A 5 -13.81 -22.17 -6.76
N LYS A 6 -15.12 -22.33 -6.99
CA LYS A 6 -15.77 -21.90 -8.24
C LYS A 6 -15.90 -20.39 -8.33
N VAL A 7 -16.14 -19.71 -7.21
CA VAL A 7 -16.20 -18.23 -7.16
C VAL A 7 -14.81 -17.63 -7.39
N VAL A 8 -13.77 -18.18 -6.77
CA VAL A 8 -12.39 -17.73 -6.99
C VAL A 8 -11.94 -17.96 -8.44
N LEU A 9 -12.27 -19.11 -9.03
CA LEU A 9 -11.95 -19.40 -10.43
C LEU A 9 -12.70 -18.48 -11.40
N ALA A 10 -13.98 -18.17 -11.11
CA ALA A 10 -14.76 -17.21 -11.89
C ALA A 10 -14.19 -15.79 -11.81
N CYS A 11 -13.71 -15.35 -10.64
CA CYS A 11 -13.01 -14.06 -10.50
C CYS A 11 -11.70 -14.01 -11.30
N ILE A 12 -10.92 -15.09 -11.31
CA ILE A 12 -9.66 -15.16 -12.07
C ILE A 12 -9.92 -15.11 -13.59
N VAL A 13 -10.98 -15.76 -14.08
CA VAL A 13 -11.37 -15.73 -15.50
C VAL A 13 -11.95 -14.37 -15.91
N LEU A 14 -12.67 -13.70 -15.02
CA LEU A 14 -13.15 -12.33 -15.27
C LEU A 14 -12.00 -11.33 -15.35
N ILE A 15 -10.98 -11.45 -14.49
CA ILE A 15 -9.80 -10.58 -14.51
C ILE A 15 -8.97 -10.80 -15.79
N SER A 16 -8.84 -12.04 -16.28
CA SER A 16 -8.09 -12.31 -17.51
C SER A 16 -8.81 -11.82 -18.76
N SER A 17 -10.15 -11.79 -18.79
CA SER A 17 -10.91 -11.27 -19.93
C SER A 17 -10.81 -9.76 -20.12
N ILE A 18 -10.45 -8.99 -19.08
CA ILE A 18 -10.24 -7.53 -19.19
C ILE A 18 -8.84 -7.23 -19.76
N ALA A 19 -7.88 -8.14 -19.60
CA ALA A 19 -6.50 -7.96 -20.03
C ALA A 19 -6.29 -8.11 -21.56
N PHE A 20 -7.24 -8.69 -22.29
CA PHE A 20 -7.11 -8.95 -23.73
C PHE A 20 -7.96 -8.05 -24.65
N ALA A 21 -8.59 -7.00 -24.10
CA ALA A 21 -9.42 -6.05 -24.86
C ALA A 21 -8.74 -4.68 -25.08
N GLN A 22 -7.41 -4.59 -24.96
CA GLN A 22 -6.68 -3.40 -25.43
C GLN A 22 -6.56 -3.44 -26.95
N GLU A 23 -7.56 -2.86 -27.62
CA GLU A 23 -7.39 -2.36 -28.98
C GLU A 23 -6.23 -1.36 -29.02
N ASP A 24 -5.42 -1.51 -30.07
CA ASP A 24 -4.21 -0.77 -30.39
C ASP A 24 -4.57 0.67 -30.81
N GLU A 25 -5.05 1.49 -29.88
CA GLU A 25 -5.08 2.94 -30.05
C GLU A 25 -3.77 3.51 -29.51
N SER A 26 -2.91 3.90 -30.44
CA SER A 26 -1.75 4.76 -30.27
C SER A 26 -2.15 6.16 -29.77
N ARG A 27 -2.75 6.23 -28.58
CA ARG A 27 -2.88 7.47 -27.81
C ARG A 27 -1.55 7.70 -27.13
N LEU A 28 -0.96 8.86 -27.43
CA LEU A 28 0.19 9.44 -26.74
C LEU A 28 0.16 9.03 -25.26
N ALA A 29 1.03 8.08 -24.89
CA ALA A 29 1.19 7.69 -23.49
C ALA A 29 1.65 8.96 -22.76
N ILE A 30 0.76 9.53 -21.94
CA ILE A 30 1.14 10.58 -21.01
C ILE A 30 2.23 9.97 -20.15
N GLN A 31 3.47 10.36 -20.41
CA GLN A 31 4.60 9.91 -19.60
C GLN A 31 4.38 10.52 -18.22
N ILE A 32 4.00 9.70 -17.25
CA ILE A 32 3.92 10.11 -15.86
C ILE A 32 5.34 9.99 -15.30
N PRO A 33 5.85 10.98 -14.54
CA PRO A 33 7.21 10.91 -14.04
C PRO A 33 7.31 9.76 -13.03
N ASP A 34 8.42 9.03 -13.15
CA ASP A 34 8.73 7.91 -12.26
C ASP A 34 8.72 8.40 -10.81
N ARG A 35 8.05 7.63 -9.97
CA ARG A 35 8.16 7.80 -8.53
C ARG A 35 9.56 7.36 -8.12
N VAL A 36 10.18 8.12 -7.23
CA VAL A 36 11.50 7.81 -6.68
C VAL A 36 11.35 7.36 -5.24
N PHE A 37 10.42 7.99 -4.52
CA PHE A 37 10.19 7.73 -3.12
C PHE A 37 8.71 7.91 -2.77
N ALA A 38 8.21 7.08 -1.86
CA ALA A 38 6.90 7.25 -1.26
C ALA A 38 6.93 7.03 0.25
N ALA A 39 6.12 7.80 0.97
CA ALA A 39 5.88 7.63 2.39
C ALA A 39 4.39 7.49 2.66
N ASP A 40 3.99 6.42 3.36
CA ASP A 40 2.61 6.15 3.70
C ASP A 40 2.39 6.34 5.20
N ILE A 41 1.26 6.96 5.55
CA ILE A 41 0.75 6.99 6.91
C ILE A 41 -0.70 6.51 6.85
N TYR A 42 -1.03 5.52 7.66
CA TYR A 42 -2.33 4.86 7.58
C TYR A 42 -2.86 4.39 8.93
N LEU A 43 -4.17 4.25 8.95
CA LEU A 43 -4.90 3.46 9.92
C LEU A 43 -5.22 2.10 9.28
N GLN A 44 -5.20 1.05 10.08
CA GLN A 44 -5.59 -0.28 9.62
C GLN A 44 -6.52 -0.96 10.62
N ARG A 45 -7.37 -1.83 10.08
CA ARG A 45 -8.15 -2.78 10.87
C ARG A 45 -7.65 -4.19 10.58
N ALA A 46 -7.27 -4.89 11.64
CA ALA A 46 -6.74 -6.23 11.58
C ALA A 46 -7.83 -7.24 11.99
N PHE A 47 -8.00 -8.27 11.18
CA PHE A 47 -8.96 -9.34 11.38
C PHE A 47 -8.18 -10.64 11.57
N PRO A 48 -8.01 -11.10 12.83
CA PRO A 48 -7.47 -12.42 13.11
C PRO A 48 -8.26 -13.51 12.39
N SER A 49 -7.58 -14.54 11.90
CA SER A 49 -8.20 -15.59 11.08
C SER A 49 -7.46 -16.92 11.18
N GLY A 50 -8.16 -17.98 10.76
CA GLY A 50 -7.68 -19.36 10.84
C GLY A 50 -8.02 -20.04 12.16
N ASP A 51 -7.89 -21.36 12.17
CA ASP A 51 -8.12 -22.19 13.34
C ASP A 51 -6.83 -22.30 14.16
N ASN A 52 -6.51 -21.22 14.88
CA ASN A 52 -5.32 -21.08 15.72
C ASN A 52 -5.61 -20.11 16.87
N PHE A 53 -4.68 -20.02 17.83
CA PHE A 53 -4.83 -19.21 19.04
C PHE A 53 -5.16 -17.74 18.75
N VAL A 54 -4.67 -17.21 17.62
CA VAL A 54 -4.92 -15.85 17.17
C VAL A 54 -6.33 -15.70 16.60
N GLY A 55 -6.73 -16.57 15.67
CA GLY A 55 -8.03 -16.49 15.01
C GLY A 55 -9.20 -16.81 15.94
N ASN A 56 -9.00 -17.73 16.88
CA ASN A 56 -10.02 -18.11 17.85
C ASN A 56 -10.01 -17.19 19.07
N GLY A 57 -8.82 -16.73 19.50
CA GLY A 57 -8.63 -16.01 20.75
C GLY A 57 -8.63 -14.49 20.66
N LEU A 58 -8.34 -13.87 19.51
CA LEU A 58 -8.36 -12.40 19.36
C LEU A 58 -9.61 -11.90 18.64
N ALA A 59 -10.15 -10.76 19.10
CA ALA A 59 -11.14 -9.99 18.37
C ALA A 59 -10.49 -9.15 17.27
N SER A 60 -11.28 -8.47 16.43
CA SER A 60 -10.73 -7.55 15.42
C SER A 60 -9.96 -6.41 16.10
N GLY A 61 -8.75 -6.13 15.64
CA GLY A 61 -7.89 -5.06 16.15
C GLY A 61 -7.91 -3.81 15.29
N THR A 62 -7.50 -2.70 15.88
CA THR A 62 -7.25 -1.43 15.17
C THR A 62 -5.79 -1.05 15.35
N GLY A 63 -5.19 -0.47 14.33
CA GLY A 63 -3.80 -0.08 14.36
C GLY A 63 -3.47 1.07 13.44
N PHE A 64 -2.21 1.44 13.46
CA PHE A 64 -1.63 2.44 12.58
C PHE A 64 -0.27 1.96 12.07
N GLY A 65 0.19 2.54 10.98
CA GLY A 65 1.49 2.21 10.45
C GLY A 65 2.08 3.29 9.58
N ILE A 66 3.38 3.13 9.35
CA ILE A 66 4.17 3.94 8.45
C ILE A 66 4.89 2.99 7.50
N ARG A 67 4.90 3.34 6.21
CA ARG A 67 5.70 2.64 5.19
C ARG A 67 6.54 3.65 4.45
N LEU A 68 7.78 3.30 4.17
CA LEU A 68 8.68 4.05 3.31
C LEU A 68 9.09 3.15 2.17
N GLN A 69 9.00 3.63 0.93
CA GLN A 69 9.46 2.89 -0.25
C GLN A 69 10.33 3.78 -1.13
N SER A 70 11.29 3.15 -1.79
CA SER A 70 12.10 3.74 -2.84
C SER A 70 11.99 2.86 -4.07
N ASP A 71 11.76 3.50 -5.21
CA ASP A 71 11.70 2.82 -6.49
C ASP A 71 13.14 2.64 -6.97
N VAL A 72 13.53 1.40 -7.26
CA VAL A 72 14.91 1.02 -7.55
C VAL A 72 15.13 0.81 -9.04
N TYR A 73 14.14 0.24 -9.73
CA TYR A 73 14.24 -0.05 -11.16
C TYR A 73 12.87 -0.29 -11.79
N LYS A 74 12.50 0.48 -12.83
CA LYS A 74 11.32 0.24 -13.67
C LYS A 74 10.10 -0.25 -12.88
N ASN A 75 9.61 0.60 -11.98
CA ASN A 75 8.46 0.35 -11.10
C ASN A 75 8.63 -0.74 -10.04
N ILE A 76 9.81 -1.36 -9.94
CA ILE A 76 10.17 -2.20 -8.81
C ILE A 76 10.59 -1.29 -7.67
N TYR A 77 9.96 -1.47 -6.51
CA TYR A 77 10.29 -0.75 -5.30
C TYR A 77 10.72 -1.68 -4.19
N VAL A 78 11.53 -1.14 -3.28
CA VAL A 78 11.88 -1.76 -2.01
C VAL A 78 11.58 -0.78 -0.88
N GLY A 79 11.27 -1.30 0.29
CA GLY A 79 10.89 -0.44 1.39
C GLY A 79 10.90 -1.11 2.74
N GLY A 80 10.58 -0.32 3.75
CA GLY A 80 10.47 -0.72 5.15
C GLY A 80 9.17 -0.21 5.76
N ALA A 81 8.63 -0.97 6.70
CA ALA A 81 7.36 -0.69 7.34
C ALA A 81 7.41 -0.95 8.83
N LEU A 82 6.71 -0.10 9.58
CA LEU A 82 6.43 -0.27 10.99
C LEU A 82 4.91 -0.22 11.20
N THR A 83 4.36 -1.19 11.93
CA THR A 83 2.94 -1.17 12.31
C THR A 83 2.76 -1.47 13.79
N GLN A 84 1.71 -0.88 14.36
CA GLN A 84 1.27 -1.17 15.70
C GLN A 84 -0.25 -1.38 15.71
N ASP A 85 -0.66 -2.57 16.16
CA ASP A 85 -2.05 -3.00 16.25
C ASP A 85 -2.43 -3.28 17.70
N TYR A 86 -3.67 -2.95 18.05
CA TYR A 86 -4.26 -3.20 19.36
C TYR A 86 -5.44 -4.13 19.20
N PHE A 87 -5.41 -5.24 19.94
CA PHE A 87 -6.43 -6.27 19.92
C PHE A 87 -7.00 -6.48 21.32
N ASP A 88 -8.31 -6.69 21.35
CA ASP A 88 -8.99 -7.23 22.52
C ASP A 88 -9.05 -8.76 22.43
N VAL A 89 -9.13 -9.40 23.59
CA VAL A 89 -9.26 -10.87 23.68
C VAL A 89 -10.73 -11.26 23.55
N LYS A 90 -10.97 -12.21 22.65
CA LYS A 90 -12.28 -12.82 22.40
C LYS A 90 -12.49 -14.04 23.29
N ASP A 91 -11.46 -14.88 23.43
CA ASP A 91 -11.52 -16.11 24.22
C ASP A 91 -10.18 -16.37 24.93
N VAL A 92 -10.21 -16.28 26.27
CA VAL A 92 -9.06 -16.55 27.15
C VAL A 92 -8.69 -18.04 27.23
N GLN A 93 -9.60 -18.96 26.87
CA GLN A 93 -9.30 -20.39 26.85
C GLN A 93 -8.41 -20.77 25.66
N GLU A 94 -8.54 -20.06 24.55
CA GLU A 94 -7.76 -20.28 23.33
C GLU A 94 -6.39 -19.60 23.39
N ILE A 95 -6.32 -18.41 23.98
CA ILE A 95 -5.12 -17.56 23.91
C ILE A 95 -4.32 -17.50 25.21
N GLY A 96 -4.92 -17.92 26.33
CA GLY A 96 -4.36 -17.79 27.66
C GLY A 96 -4.92 -16.59 28.43
N GLN A 97 -4.51 -16.48 29.70
CA GLN A 97 -5.03 -15.50 30.65
C GLN A 97 -4.43 -14.11 30.42
N PHE A 98 -4.91 -13.39 29.42
CA PHE A 98 -4.66 -11.96 29.24
C PHE A 98 -5.86 -11.27 28.61
N ASP A 99 -5.95 -9.95 28.78
CA ASP A 99 -7.13 -9.18 28.34
C ASP A 99 -6.87 -8.40 27.05
N ARG A 100 -5.59 -8.06 26.79
CA ARG A 100 -5.20 -7.20 25.67
C ARG A 100 -3.90 -7.65 25.05
N ALA A 101 -3.84 -7.60 23.72
CA ALA A 101 -2.62 -7.80 22.94
C ALA A 101 -2.28 -6.54 22.15
N THR A 102 -1.02 -6.13 22.21
CA THR A 102 -0.47 -5.09 21.32
C THR A 102 0.55 -5.75 20.41
N LYS A 103 0.31 -5.73 19.11
CA LYS A 103 1.20 -6.32 18.11
C LYS A 103 2.02 -5.23 17.45
N PHE A 104 3.32 -5.43 17.38
CA PHE A 104 4.26 -4.57 16.69
C PHE A 104 4.95 -5.36 15.58
N ASN A 105 4.96 -4.79 14.38
CA ASN A 105 5.66 -5.36 13.23
C ASN A 105 6.72 -4.39 12.72
N ALA A 106 7.86 -4.94 12.34
CA ALA A 106 8.90 -4.26 11.58
C ALA A 106 9.34 -5.16 10.43
N TYR A 107 9.15 -4.73 9.19
CA TYR A 107 9.46 -5.56 8.02
C TYR A 107 10.02 -4.77 6.85
N LEU A 108 10.77 -5.48 6.03
CA LEU A 108 11.18 -5.02 4.70
C LEU A 108 10.26 -5.63 3.66
N PHE A 109 10.05 -4.93 2.56
CA PHE A 109 9.21 -5.40 1.47
C PHE A 109 9.80 -5.03 0.11
N ALA A 110 9.45 -5.82 -0.89
CA ALA A 110 9.74 -5.55 -2.29
C ALA A 110 8.47 -5.78 -3.10
N GLY A 111 8.25 -4.94 -4.10
CA GLY A 111 7.01 -4.97 -4.87
C GLY A 111 7.11 -4.30 -6.21
N TYR A 112 5.96 -4.22 -6.86
CA TYR A 112 5.79 -3.63 -8.18
C TYR A 112 4.70 -2.57 -8.16
N ASP A 113 4.98 -1.47 -8.87
CA ASP A 113 4.14 -0.29 -9.00
C ASP A 113 3.51 -0.20 -10.39
N TYR A 114 2.23 -0.51 -10.49
CA TYR A 114 1.50 -0.46 -11.75
C TYR A 114 0.70 0.83 -11.87
N VAL A 115 1.27 1.78 -12.60
CA VAL A 115 0.62 3.06 -12.92
C VAL A 115 -0.41 2.82 -14.02
N LEU A 116 -1.70 2.84 -13.65
CA LEU A 116 -2.79 2.66 -14.62
C LEU A 116 -3.03 3.93 -15.44
N ASN A 117 -3.07 5.08 -14.78
CA ASN A 117 -3.24 6.40 -15.40
C ASN A 117 -2.79 7.52 -14.43
N ASP A 118 -3.00 8.79 -14.80
CA ASP A 118 -2.63 9.96 -14.00
C ASP A 118 -3.26 9.97 -12.60
N ASP A 119 -4.44 9.37 -12.45
CA ASP A 119 -5.25 9.42 -11.24
C ASP A 119 -5.14 8.13 -10.42
N TRP A 120 -4.90 6.98 -11.06
CA TRP A 120 -4.96 5.65 -10.42
C TRP A 120 -3.66 4.88 -10.53
N ASN A 121 -3.27 4.30 -9.40
CA ASN A 121 -2.07 3.49 -9.28
C ASN A 121 -2.34 2.23 -8.43
N PHE A 122 -1.74 1.11 -8.81
CA PHE A 122 -1.90 -0.17 -8.12
C PHE A 122 -0.55 -0.70 -7.70
N THR A 123 -0.43 -1.17 -6.46
CA THR A 123 0.81 -1.80 -6.01
C THR A 123 0.57 -3.19 -5.48
N ALA A 124 1.59 -4.04 -5.60
CA ALA A 124 1.63 -5.34 -4.95
C ALA A 124 3.04 -5.59 -4.41
N ASP A 125 3.15 -5.97 -3.14
CA ASP A 125 4.42 -6.28 -2.50
C ASP A 125 4.36 -7.50 -1.59
N LEU A 126 5.52 -8.13 -1.44
CA LEU A 126 5.78 -9.17 -0.46
C LEU A 126 6.76 -8.62 0.58
N GLY A 127 6.37 -8.72 1.84
CA GLY A 127 7.14 -8.28 3.01
C GLY A 127 7.54 -9.44 3.90
N TYR A 128 8.73 -9.35 4.49
CA TYR A 128 9.24 -10.27 5.48
C TYR A 128 9.93 -9.50 6.61
N GLY A 129 9.73 -9.94 7.86
CA GLY A 129 10.32 -9.25 9.00
C GLY A 129 9.96 -9.83 10.35
N TYR A 130 9.98 -8.95 11.34
CA TYR A 130 9.84 -9.26 12.75
C TYR A 130 8.47 -8.85 13.28
N SER A 131 7.83 -9.74 14.04
CA SER A 131 6.57 -9.49 14.75
C SER A 131 6.76 -9.74 16.24
N GLN A 132 6.15 -8.89 17.07
CA GLN A 132 6.10 -9.04 18.52
C GLN A 132 4.68 -8.78 19.02
N ASN A 133 4.12 -9.70 19.79
CA ASN A 133 2.92 -9.48 20.57
C ASN A 133 3.30 -9.19 22.02
N LYS A 134 2.86 -8.05 22.55
CA LYS A 134 2.91 -7.71 23.96
C LYS A 134 1.55 -7.96 24.56
N ASN A 135 1.44 -9.01 25.36
CA ASN A 135 0.19 -9.43 26.00
C ASN A 135 0.19 -8.94 27.44
N LYS A 136 -0.93 -8.35 27.86
CA LYS A 136 -1.10 -7.78 29.20
C LYS A 136 -2.24 -8.46 29.93
N GLN A 137 -1.94 -8.97 31.12
CA GLN A 137 -2.93 -9.55 32.01
C GLN A 137 -3.67 -8.45 32.78
N GLY A 138 -4.93 -8.69 33.08
CA GLY A 138 -5.70 -7.89 34.02
C GLY A 138 -5.16 -7.97 35.44
N PHE A 139 -5.60 -7.06 36.30
CA PHE A 139 -5.23 -7.09 37.72
C PHE A 139 -5.68 -8.39 38.40
N GLU A 140 -6.88 -8.87 38.05
CA GLU A 140 -7.45 -10.14 38.55
C GLU A 140 -6.66 -11.38 38.09
N GLN A 141 -5.87 -11.25 37.02
CA GLN A 141 -5.04 -12.31 36.44
C GLN A 141 -3.57 -12.24 36.89
N GLY A 142 -3.24 -11.35 37.83
CA GLY A 142 -1.88 -11.18 38.37
C GLY A 142 -1.07 -10.04 37.75
N GLY A 143 -1.63 -9.29 36.80
CA GLY A 143 -1.01 -8.06 36.26
C GLY A 143 0.29 -8.26 35.47
N GLY A 144 0.58 -9.49 35.04
CA GLY A 144 1.76 -9.82 34.26
C GLY A 144 1.77 -9.19 32.86
N THR A 145 2.96 -9.13 32.27
CA THR A 145 3.15 -8.79 30.86
C THR A 145 4.15 -9.74 30.25
N PHE A 146 3.78 -10.37 29.14
CA PHE A 146 4.67 -11.27 28.41
C PHE A 146 4.74 -10.87 26.94
N ARG A 147 5.76 -11.40 26.26
CA ARG A 147 6.08 -11.04 24.88
C ARG A 147 6.31 -12.29 24.06
N ASP A 148 5.50 -12.44 23.02
CA ASP A 148 5.68 -13.48 22.02
C ASP A 148 6.32 -12.87 20.79
N THR A 149 7.33 -13.52 20.26
CA THR A 149 8.08 -13.00 19.11
C THR A 149 8.05 -14.00 17.96
N GLY A 150 8.16 -13.48 16.74
CA GLY A 150 8.08 -14.31 15.56
C GLY A 150 8.56 -13.59 14.32
N ASN A 151 8.59 -14.34 13.23
CA ASN A 151 8.82 -13.80 11.90
C ASN A 151 7.48 -13.60 11.20
N LEU A 152 7.35 -12.54 10.43
CA LEU A 152 6.16 -12.27 9.63
C LEU A 152 6.43 -12.41 8.15
N LEU A 153 5.43 -12.88 7.43
CA LEU A 153 5.32 -12.83 5.98
C LEU A 153 4.04 -12.08 5.65
N ARG A 154 4.12 -11.05 4.80
CA ARG A 154 2.97 -10.20 4.47
C ARG A 154 2.86 -9.99 2.98
N LEU A 155 1.71 -10.30 2.41
CA LEU A 155 1.35 -9.94 1.03
C LEU A 155 0.45 -8.73 1.08
N THR A 156 0.87 -7.63 0.46
CA THR A 156 0.12 -6.38 0.41
C THR A 156 -0.29 -6.11 -1.03
N THR A 157 -1.53 -5.66 -1.21
CA THR A 157 -1.93 -4.95 -2.43
C THR A 157 -2.44 -3.58 -2.05
N SER A 158 -2.33 -2.61 -2.96
CA SER A 158 -2.91 -1.29 -2.73
C SER A 158 -3.50 -0.70 -4.00
N THR A 159 -4.56 0.08 -3.82
CA THR A 159 -5.13 0.94 -4.83
C THR A 159 -5.00 2.37 -4.33
N GLU A 160 -4.38 3.21 -5.14
CA GLU A 160 -4.04 4.59 -4.85
C GLU A 160 -4.79 5.51 -5.82
N TYR A 161 -5.37 6.59 -5.29
CA TYR A 161 -5.99 7.67 -6.05
C TYR A 161 -5.27 8.99 -5.79
N ALA A 162 -4.77 9.62 -6.85
CA ALA A 162 -4.04 10.87 -6.78
C ALA A 162 -4.98 12.05 -6.48
N LEU A 163 -4.76 12.70 -5.33
CA LEU A 163 -5.40 13.98 -5.02
C LEU A 163 -4.62 15.15 -5.64
N SER A 164 -3.30 14.98 -5.74
CA SER A 164 -2.37 15.94 -6.34
C SER A 164 -1.09 15.23 -6.76
N ASN A 165 -0.21 15.97 -7.44
CA ASN A 165 1.12 15.52 -7.89
C ASN A 165 2.04 14.91 -6.82
N GLY A 166 1.76 15.13 -5.53
CA GLY A 166 2.58 14.62 -4.43
C GLY A 166 1.80 13.99 -3.28
N ILE A 167 0.46 13.93 -3.36
CA ILE A 167 -0.38 13.37 -2.31
C ILE A 167 -1.48 12.52 -2.94
N SER A 168 -1.60 11.31 -2.45
CA SER A 168 -2.64 10.36 -2.84
C SER A 168 -3.33 9.79 -1.60
N VAL A 169 -4.56 9.33 -1.77
CA VAL A 169 -5.23 8.45 -0.80
C VAL A 169 -5.14 7.02 -1.29
N TYR A 170 -5.08 6.06 -0.38
CA TYR A 170 -5.00 4.67 -0.77
C TYR A 170 -5.78 3.74 0.15
N LEU A 171 -6.22 2.63 -0.43
CA LEU A 171 -6.82 1.48 0.25
C LEU A 171 -5.89 0.29 0.04
N SER A 172 -5.56 -0.42 1.11
CA SER A 172 -4.61 -1.53 1.05
C SER A 172 -5.06 -2.74 1.86
N PRO A 173 -5.65 -3.75 1.20
CA PRO A 173 -5.83 -5.06 1.81
C PRO A 173 -4.49 -5.82 1.82
N SER A 174 -4.25 -6.54 2.91
CA SER A 174 -3.06 -7.38 3.05
C SER A 174 -3.35 -8.64 3.85
N TYR A 175 -2.70 -9.72 3.44
CA TYR A 175 -2.69 -10.97 4.18
C TYR A 175 -1.36 -11.12 4.90
N GLU A 176 -1.40 -11.40 6.19
CA GLU A 176 -0.22 -11.54 7.03
C GLU A 176 -0.24 -12.89 7.74
N LYS A 177 0.90 -13.57 7.70
CA LYS A 177 1.15 -14.81 8.42
C LYS A 177 2.35 -14.62 9.33
N VAL A 178 2.17 -14.91 10.61
CA VAL A 178 3.22 -14.80 11.63
C VAL A 178 3.59 -16.20 12.11
N PHE A 179 4.89 -16.48 12.13
CA PHE A 179 5.50 -17.69 12.65
C PHE A 179 6.08 -17.36 14.02
N TYR A 180 5.33 -17.67 15.07
CA TYR A 180 5.71 -17.42 16.44
C TYR A 180 6.69 -18.47 16.96
N LYS A 181 7.54 -18.06 17.90
CA LYS A 181 8.43 -18.93 18.68
C LYS A 181 7.88 -19.11 20.09
N ILE A 182 6.72 -19.75 20.21
CA ILE A 182 6.10 -20.03 21.50
C ILE A 182 6.43 -21.46 21.90
N GLU A 183 7.07 -21.62 23.05
CA GLU A 183 7.34 -22.93 23.62
C GLU A 183 6.04 -23.51 24.18
N THR A 184 5.51 -24.54 23.51
CA THR A 184 4.31 -25.26 23.92
C THR A 184 4.56 -26.77 23.92
N ALA A 185 3.66 -27.53 24.55
CA ALA A 185 3.68 -28.98 24.44
C ALA A 185 3.59 -29.39 22.95
N PRO A 186 4.31 -30.44 22.49
CA PRO A 186 4.36 -30.80 21.07
C PRO A 186 3.00 -30.98 20.40
N ALA A 187 1.99 -31.44 21.15
CA ALA A 187 0.62 -31.61 20.66
C ALA A 187 -0.11 -30.29 20.33
N LEU A 188 0.38 -29.15 20.83
CA LEU A 188 -0.22 -27.81 20.67
C LEU A 188 0.59 -26.91 19.73
N GLY A 189 1.74 -27.37 19.24
CA GLY A 189 2.69 -26.55 18.49
C GLY A 189 2.06 -25.88 17.26
N ASP A 190 1.31 -26.64 16.45
CA ASP A 190 0.70 -26.10 15.23
C ASP A 190 -0.36 -25.02 15.51
N HIS A 191 -1.02 -25.10 16.67
CA HIS A 191 -2.05 -24.15 17.08
C HIS A 191 -1.47 -22.82 17.58
N PHE A 192 -0.30 -22.83 18.24
CA PHE A 192 0.33 -21.62 18.81
C PHE A 192 1.46 -21.03 17.95
N ASN A 193 2.07 -21.81 17.06
CA ASN A 193 3.22 -21.34 16.28
C ASN A 193 2.84 -20.47 15.08
N VAL A 194 1.55 -20.41 14.72
CA VAL A 194 1.09 -19.67 13.54
C VAL A 194 -0.08 -18.76 13.88
N GLY A 195 0.02 -17.49 13.49
CA GLY A 195 -1.11 -16.56 13.47
C GLY A 195 -1.36 -16.05 12.06
N ASN A 196 -2.63 -15.93 11.66
CA ASN A 196 -3.00 -15.32 10.38
C ASN A 196 -3.87 -14.10 10.60
N TYR A 197 -3.62 -13.05 9.82
CA TYR A 197 -4.35 -11.80 9.88
C TYR A 197 -4.69 -11.33 8.48
N PHE A 198 -5.94 -10.91 8.30
CA PHE A 198 -6.32 -10.08 7.17
C PHE A 198 -6.35 -8.62 7.65
N ASN A 199 -5.61 -7.74 7.01
CA ASN A 199 -5.57 -6.32 7.38
C ASN A 199 -6.13 -5.47 6.25
N LEU A 200 -6.97 -4.51 6.60
CA LEU A 200 -7.48 -3.49 5.69
C LEU A 200 -6.99 -2.12 6.15
N ALA A 201 -6.14 -1.48 5.35
CA ALA A 201 -5.56 -0.18 5.64
C ALA A 201 -6.15 0.92 4.75
N ILE A 202 -6.32 2.10 5.31
CA ILE A 202 -6.65 3.33 4.58
C ILE A 202 -5.73 4.45 5.05
N GLY A 203 -5.22 5.25 4.13
CA GLY A 203 -4.27 6.28 4.49
C GLY A 203 -3.93 7.24 3.36
N PHE A 204 -2.89 8.04 3.64
CA PHE A 204 -2.31 8.98 2.69
C PHE A 204 -0.92 8.52 2.28
N ARG A 205 -0.60 8.70 1.01
CA ARG A 205 0.72 8.47 0.42
C ARG A 205 1.29 9.78 -0.07
N PHE A 206 2.50 10.10 0.38
CA PHE A 206 3.28 11.24 -0.07
C PHE A 206 4.26 10.76 -1.12
N ASN A 207 4.10 11.23 -2.35
CA ASN A 207 4.88 10.80 -3.50
C ASN A 207 5.92 11.85 -3.87
N VAL A 208 7.18 11.43 -3.98
CA VAL A 208 8.25 12.22 -4.59
C VAL A 208 8.54 11.61 -5.96
N ARG A 209 8.29 12.39 -7.01
CA ARG A 209 8.48 11.99 -8.41
C ARG A 209 9.61 12.80 -9.04
N ASP A 210 10.42 12.16 -9.89
CA ASP A 210 11.46 12.86 -10.64
C ASP A 210 10.86 13.50 -11.90
N TYR A 211 10.63 14.80 -11.84
CA TYR A 211 10.15 15.56 -13.00
C TYR A 211 11.26 15.91 -13.99
N ASN A 212 12.53 15.69 -13.64
CA ASN A 212 13.66 16.01 -14.53
C ASN A 212 13.95 14.89 -15.53
N SER A 213 13.51 13.65 -15.26
CA SER A 213 13.64 12.50 -16.16
C SER A 213 12.62 12.49 -17.29
N MET A 214 11.62 13.37 -17.26
CA MET A 214 10.63 13.51 -18.34
C MET A 214 11.28 14.18 -19.54
N ASP A 215 11.06 13.63 -20.74
CA ASP A 215 11.54 14.20 -22.00
C ASP A 215 10.81 15.52 -22.28
N SER A 216 11.35 16.60 -21.74
CA SER A 216 10.60 17.82 -21.40
C SER A 216 10.51 18.85 -22.52
N THR A 217 10.88 18.48 -23.74
CA THR A 217 10.96 19.43 -24.87
C THR A 217 9.88 19.18 -25.91
N THR A 218 9.43 17.94 -26.07
CA THR A 218 8.48 17.60 -27.13
C THR A 218 7.04 17.60 -26.60
N SER A 219 6.78 17.03 -25.42
CA SER A 219 5.41 16.83 -24.91
C SER A 219 4.75 18.10 -24.37
N TYR A 220 5.47 18.95 -23.62
CA TYR A 220 4.89 20.17 -23.03
C TYR A 220 4.53 21.21 -24.09
N ASP A 221 5.41 21.39 -25.08
CA ASP A 221 5.18 22.37 -26.14
C ASP A 221 4.08 21.89 -27.08
N GLN A 222 3.99 20.58 -27.34
CA GLN A 222 2.87 19.99 -28.08
C GLN A 222 1.53 20.15 -27.35
N GLU A 223 1.47 19.87 -26.05
CA GLU A 223 0.23 20.01 -25.27
C GLU A 223 -0.19 21.47 -25.10
N ILE A 224 0.77 22.39 -24.95
CA ILE A 224 0.50 23.83 -25.01
C ILE A 224 -0.01 24.21 -26.40
N MET A 225 0.61 23.74 -27.49
CA MET A 225 0.15 24.01 -28.86
C MET A 225 -1.26 23.47 -29.12
N GLU A 226 -1.59 22.28 -28.64
CA GLU A 226 -2.91 21.66 -28.78
C GLU A 226 -3.99 22.40 -27.98
N LEU A 227 -3.70 22.76 -26.73
CA LEU A 227 -4.64 23.55 -25.91
C LEU A 227 -4.77 25.00 -26.38
N GLN A 228 -3.79 25.51 -27.12
CA GLN A 228 -3.85 26.85 -27.74
C GLN A 228 -4.48 26.84 -29.13
N SER A 229 -4.49 25.72 -29.84
CA SER A 229 -5.12 25.61 -31.16
C SER A 229 -6.64 25.48 -31.07
N ARG A 230 -7.17 25.07 -29.91
CA ARG A 230 -8.60 25.04 -29.61
C ARG A 230 -9.12 26.42 -29.19
N ASP A 231 -10.38 26.72 -29.52
CA ASP A 231 -11.01 27.95 -29.07
C ASP A 231 -11.11 27.96 -27.53
N ARG A 232 -10.86 29.13 -26.94
CA ARG A 232 -10.77 29.29 -25.49
C ARG A 232 -12.10 29.00 -24.81
N ASP A 233 -13.21 29.23 -25.50
CA ASP A 233 -14.55 29.01 -24.97
C ASP A 233 -14.95 27.52 -24.96
N ASP A 234 -14.28 26.71 -25.78
CA ASP A 234 -14.46 25.25 -25.85
C ASP A 234 -13.65 24.47 -24.80
N LEU A 235 -12.76 25.15 -24.08
CA LEU A 235 -11.96 24.54 -23.01
C LEU A 235 -12.77 24.47 -21.71
N SER A 236 -12.83 23.28 -21.13
CA SER A 236 -13.35 23.08 -19.77
C SER A 236 -12.54 23.86 -18.73
N ILE A 237 -13.14 24.12 -17.56
CA ILE A 237 -12.45 24.80 -16.44
C ILE A 237 -11.18 24.03 -16.04
N LYS A 238 -11.18 22.69 -16.13
CA LYS A 238 -10.02 21.84 -15.85
C LYS A 238 -8.90 22.10 -16.87
N GLU A 239 -9.22 22.14 -18.17
CA GLU A 239 -8.25 22.40 -19.25
C GLU A 239 -7.70 23.84 -19.21
N LYS A 240 -8.54 24.84 -18.92
CA LYS A 240 -8.11 26.24 -18.73
C LYS A 240 -7.08 26.37 -17.61
N ARG A 241 -7.31 25.69 -16.48
CA ARG A 241 -6.35 25.64 -15.37
C ARG A 241 -5.07 24.91 -15.77
N LYS A 242 -5.19 23.78 -16.48
CA LYS A 242 -4.05 23.01 -17.00
C LYS A 242 -3.16 23.89 -17.88
N LEU A 243 -3.73 24.58 -18.88
CA LEU A 243 -3.01 25.50 -19.77
C LEU A 243 -2.25 26.60 -19.01
N TYR A 244 -2.89 27.21 -18.01
CA TYR A 244 -2.24 28.24 -17.18
C TYR A 244 -1.01 27.70 -16.43
N PHE A 245 -1.12 26.52 -15.82
CA PHE A 245 0.00 25.91 -15.09
C PHE A 245 1.11 25.44 -16.02
N LEU A 246 0.78 24.91 -17.20
CA LEU A 246 1.74 24.52 -18.23
C LEU A 246 2.57 25.72 -18.70
N LYS A 247 1.92 26.84 -19.06
CA LYS A 247 2.61 28.09 -19.44
C LYS A 247 3.51 28.63 -18.34
N LYS A 248 3.03 28.61 -17.09
CA LYS A 248 3.83 29.07 -15.93
C LYS A 248 5.06 28.18 -15.70
N LYS A 249 4.95 26.88 -15.97
CA LYS A 249 6.06 25.91 -15.85
C LYS A 249 7.09 26.11 -16.96
N ALA A 250 6.66 26.28 -18.21
CA ALA A 250 7.53 26.60 -19.35
C ALA A 250 8.34 27.89 -19.12
N ALA A 251 7.68 28.96 -18.65
CA ALA A 251 8.34 30.21 -18.32
C ALA A 251 9.39 30.09 -17.20
N ARG A 252 9.19 29.19 -16.22
CA ARG A 252 10.18 28.91 -15.18
C ARG A 252 11.37 28.13 -15.72
N LYS A 253 11.15 27.19 -16.65
CA LYS A 253 12.21 26.43 -17.32
C LYS A 253 13.10 27.34 -18.15
N ALA A 254 12.52 28.18 -19.01
CA ALA A 254 13.26 29.16 -19.81
C ALA A 254 14.13 30.10 -18.95
N ARG A 255 13.62 30.52 -17.78
CA ARG A 255 14.41 31.34 -16.82
C ARG A 255 15.58 30.58 -16.20
N ARG A 256 15.48 29.26 -16.02
CA ARG A 256 16.59 28.42 -15.50
C ARG A 256 17.64 28.19 -16.58
N GLU A 257 17.23 27.92 -17.80
CA GLU A 257 18.15 27.74 -18.94
C GLU A 257 18.92 29.02 -19.24
N HIS A 258 18.26 30.19 -19.22
CA HIS A 258 18.92 31.48 -19.37
C HIS A 258 19.93 31.78 -18.24
N ARG A 259 19.74 31.22 -17.04
CA ARG A 259 20.70 31.36 -15.93
C ARG A 259 21.88 30.41 -16.03
N ASN A 260 21.73 29.29 -16.73
CA ASN A 260 22.80 28.31 -16.92
C ASN A 260 23.68 28.64 -18.15
N ASN A 261 23.15 29.43 -19.09
CA ASN A 261 23.83 29.82 -20.33
C ASN A 261 24.55 31.18 -20.25
N ASN A 262 24.45 31.89 -19.11
CA ASN A 262 25.15 33.15 -18.80
C ASN A 262 26.07 32.94 -17.60
#